data_AF-A0A0C2C1R6-F1
#
_entry.id   AF-A0A0C2C1R6-F1
#
_cell.length_a   1.000
_cell.length_b   1.000
_cell.length_c   1.000
_cell.angle_alpha   90.00
_cell.angle_beta   90.00
_cell.angle_gamma   90.00
#
_symmetry.space_group_name_H-M   'P 1'
#
loop_
_entity.id
_entity.type
_entity.pdbx_description
1 polymer ?
#
loop_
_entity_poly.entity_id
_entity_poly.type
_entity_poly.pdbx_seq_one_letter_code
_entity_poly.pdbx_strand_id
1 'polypeptide(L)'
;MDVAMKKAKETGVGWVSAKGSNHFGIAGWYTLRAMKKGLMGMAFTNTSPIQYPTRAAKPALGTNPICIGVNGTGGDHFLLDMATTTVAIGKVGCPGLKDLVTFSEP
;
A
#
# COMPACT_ATOMS: atom_id res chain seq x y z
N MET A 1 -2.88 -13.21 3.53
CA MET A 1 -1.42 -13.45 3.53
C MET A 1 -1.09 -14.92 3.79
N ASP A 2 -1.61 -15.57 4.84
CA ASP A 2 -1.24 -16.96 5.17
C ASP A 2 -1.48 -17.96 4.03
N VAL A 3 -2.65 -17.89 3.38
CA VAL A 3 -2.96 -18.72 2.20
C VAL A 3 -1.98 -18.45 1.04
N ALA A 4 -1.60 -17.19 0.82
CA ALA A 4 -0.65 -16.82 -0.23
C ALA A 4 0.74 -17.39 0.06
N MET A 5 1.22 -17.27 1.31
CA MET A 5 2.50 -17.84 1.74
C MET A 5 2.53 -19.36 1.62
N LYS A 6 1.43 -20.05 1.98
CA LYS A 6 1.32 -21.51 1.82
C LYS A 6 1.52 -21.90 0.36
N LYS A 7 0.76 -21.29 -0.55
CA LYS A 7 0.89 -21.54 -2.00
C LYS A 7 2.29 -21.23 -2.51
N ALA A 8 2.86 -20.09 -2.13
CA ALA A 8 4.21 -19.70 -2.56
C ALA A 8 5.29 -20.71 -2.15
N LYS A 9 5.18 -21.35 -0.99
CA LYS A 9 6.12 -22.39 -0.56
C LYS A 9 6.00 -23.69 -1.36
N GLU A 10 4.81 -23.99 -1.88
CA GLU A 10 4.54 -25.20 -2.65
C GLU A 10 4.87 -25.01 -4.14
N THR A 11 4.59 -23.82 -4.70
CA THR A 11 4.64 -23.55 -6.15
C THR A 11 5.55 -22.39 -6.55
N GLY A 12 6.33 -21.84 -5.63
CA GLY A 12 7.21 -20.68 -5.84
C GLY A 12 6.51 -19.32 -5.72
N VAL A 13 5.28 -19.19 -6.21
CA VAL A 13 4.47 -17.96 -6.13
C VAL A 13 3.07 -18.24 -5.62
N GLY A 14 2.54 -17.35 -4.77
CA GLY A 14 1.18 -17.42 -4.26
C GLY A 14 0.47 -16.08 -4.36
N TRP A 15 -0.62 -16.03 -5.13
CA TRP A 15 -1.46 -14.84 -5.28
C TRP A 15 -2.86 -15.11 -4.73
N VAL A 16 -3.40 -14.17 -3.96
CA VAL A 16 -4.74 -14.26 -3.38
C VAL A 16 -5.41 -12.89 -3.48
N SER A 17 -6.66 -12.88 -3.93
CA SER A 17 -7.52 -11.70 -3.92
C SER A 17 -8.58 -11.83 -2.83
N ALA A 18 -8.82 -10.75 -2.09
CA ALA A 18 -9.88 -10.66 -1.11
C ALA A 18 -10.95 -9.69 -1.64
N LYS A 19 -12.20 -10.16 -1.77
CA LYS A 19 -13.34 -9.37 -2.24
C LYS A 19 -14.32 -9.11 -1.09
N GLY A 20 -14.95 -7.93 -1.08
CA GLY A 20 -15.89 -7.56 -0.02
C GLY A 20 -15.22 -7.34 1.34
N SER A 21 -13.96 -6.93 1.32
CA SER A 21 -13.22 -6.58 2.53
C SER A 21 -13.39 -5.10 2.89
N ASN A 22 -13.03 -4.74 4.12
CA ASN A 22 -13.03 -3.38 4.62
C ASN A 22 -11.60 -2.83 4.72
N HIS A 23 -11.45 -1.64 5.29
CA HIS A 23 -10.15 -1.04 5.61
C HIS A 23 -9.27 -2.01 6.40
N PHE A 24 -8.17 -2.46 5.79
CA PHE A 24 -7.30 -3.51 6.34
C PHE A 24 -6.12 -2.99 7.18
N GLY A 25 -6.11 -1.69 7.49
CA GLY A 25 -5.08 -1.05 8.30
C GLY A 25 -3.78 -0.81 7.53
N ILE A 26 -2.66 -1.16 8.16
CA ILE A 26 -1.31 -0.90 7.65
C ILE A 26 -0.92 -2.02 6.68
N ALA A 27 -0.70 -1.68 5.41
CA ALA A 27 -0.33 -2.66 4.38
C ALA A 27 0.98 -3.39 4.73
N GLY A 28 1.96 -2.67 5.32
CA GLY A 28 3.21 -3.20 5.84
C GLY A 28 3.07 -4.36 6.82
N TRP A 29 1.97 -4.43 7.59
CA TRP A 29 1.76 -5.53 8.53
C TRP A 29 1.69 -6.89 7.83
N TYR A 30 1.02 -6.95 6.67
CA TYR A 30 0.91 -8.18 5.89
C TYR A 30 2.25 -8.58 5.27
N THR A 31 2.94 -7.61 4.68
CA THR A 31 4.23 -7.80 4.03
C THR A 31 5.32 -8.25 5.02
N LEU A 32 5.37 -7.64 6.21
CA LEU A 32 6.29 -8.05 7.28
C LEU A 32 6.07 -9.50 7.72
N ARG A 33 4.82 -10.00 7.69
CA ARG A 33 4.56 -11.42 7.99
C ARG A 33 5.17 -12.36 6.96
N ALA A 34 5.16 -11.99 5.68
CA ALA A 34 5.85 -12.73 4.62
C ALA A 34 7.37 -12.69 4.81
N MET A 35 7.95 -11.52 5.08
CA MET A 35 9.39 -11.36 5.32
C MET A 35 9.87 -12.21 6.51
N LYS A 36 9.11 -12.26 7.61
CA LYS A 36 9.41 -13.12 8.78
C LYS A 36 9.41 -14.62 8.46
N LYS A 37 8.82 -15.04 7.34
CA LYS A 37 8.78 -16.42 6.87
C LYS A 37 9.79 -16.67 5.74
N GLY A 38 10.69 -15.73 5.48
CA GLY A 38 11.71 -15.83 4.43
C GLY A 38 11.16 -15.67 3.02
N LEU A 39 10.01 -15.02 2.87
CA LEU A 39 9.35 -14.79 1.58
C LEU A 39 9.33 -13.30 1.24
N MET A 40 9.36 -12.98 -0.06
CA MET A 40 8.95 -11.66 -0.54
C MET A 40 7.44 -11.50 -0.35
N GLY A 41 7.02 -10.35 0.19
CA GLY A 41 5.63 -10.01 0.43
C GLY A 41 5.18 -8.82 -0.42
N MET A 42 3.95 -8.88 -0.89
CA MET A 42 3.27 -7.74 -1.51
C MET A 42 1.85 -7.64 -0.97
N ALA A 43 1.40 -6.41 -0.71
CA ALA A 43 0.05 -6.12 -0.26
C ALA A 43 -0.48 -4.88 -0.97
N PHE A 44 -1.73 -5.00 -1.45
CA PHE A 44 -2.43 -3.96 -2.18
C PHE A 44 -3.87 -3.91 -1.66
N THR A 45 -4.44 -2.72 -1.63
CA THR A 45 -5.89 -2.55 -1.46
C THR A 45 -6.36 -1.32 -2.20
N ASN A 46 -7.65 -1.26 -2.48
CA ASN A 46 -8.31 -0.06 -2.98
C ASN A 46 -9.13 0.61 -1.86
N THR A 47 -9.30 1.93 -1.95
CA THR A 47 -10.15 2.70 -1.03
C THR A 47 -11.24 3.45 -1.78
N SER A 48 -12.14 4.11 -1.04
CA SER A 48 -13.15 5.00 -1.60
C SER A 48 -12.53 6.07 -2.52
N PRO A 49 -13.25 6.49 -3.58
CA PRO A 49 -12.75 7.44 -4.56
C PRO A 49 -12.60 8.84 -3.96
N ILE A 50 -11.36 9.30 -3.86
CA ILE A 50 -10.94 10.59 -3.27
C ILE A 50 -9.83 11.27 -4.08
N GLN A 51 -9.18 10.54 -4.98
CA GLN A 51 -8.12 11.00 -5.85
C GLN A 51 -8.63 11.23 -7.27
N TYR A 52 -8.14 12.30 -7.87
CA TYR A 52 -8.35 12.66 -9.26
C TYR A 52 -7.26 11.99 -10.10
N PRO A 53 -7.62 11.12 -11.06
CA PRO A 53 -6.69 10.70 -12.08
C PRO A 53 -6.06 11.90 -12.80
N THR A 54 -4.86 11.72 -13.35
CA THR A 54 -4.17 12.76 -14.09
C THR A 54 -5.08 13.34 -15.19
N ARG A 55 -5.31 14.66 -15.15
CA ARG A 55 -6.19 15.43 -16.07
C ARG A 55 -7.70 15.12 -15.95
N ALA A 56 -8.16 14.53 -14.85
CA ALA A 56 -9.58 14.32 -14.60
C ALA A 56 -10.19 15.45 -13.76
N ALA A 57 -11.47 15.75 -14.02
CA ALA A 57 -12.27 16.71 -13.24
C ALA A 57 -13.15 16.05 -12.16
N LYS A 58 -13.14 14.72 -12.05
CA LYS A 58 -13.91 13.95 -11.06
C LYS A 58 -13.00 12.95 -10.32
N PRO A 59 -13.20 12.75 -9.01
CA PRO A 59 -12.45 11.75 -8.27
C PRO A 59 -12.89 10.34 -8.70
N ALA A 60 -11.92 9.43 -8.85
CA ALA A 60 -12.17 8.05 -9.27
C ALA A 60 -11.29 7.02 -8.56
N LEU A 61 -10.13 7.44 -8.02
CA LEU A 61 -9.18 6.54 -7.37
C LEU A 61 -9.17 6.74 -5.86
N GLY A 62 -8.80 5.70 -5.13
CA GLY A 62 -8.50 5.79 -3.69
C GLY A 62 -7.05 6.17 -3.42
N THR A 63 -6.63 6.12 -2.15
CA THR A 63 -5.20 6.19 -1.80
C THR A 63 -4.42 4.93 -2.14
N ASN A 64 -5.16 3.86 -2.45
CA ASN A 64 -4.72 2.59 -3.04
C ASN A 64 -3.28 2.20 -2.69
N PRO A 65 -2.99 1.91 -1.41
CA PRO A 65 -1.61 1.72 -0.98
C PRO A 65 -0.96 0.51 -1.65
N ILE A 66 0.32 0.66 -1.92
CA ILE A 66 1.20 -0.37 -2.45
C ILE A 66 2.27 -0.64 -1.38
N CYS A 67 2.34 -1.88 -0.93
CA CYS A 67 3.39 -2.32 -0.02
C CYS A 67 4.14 -3.52 -0.58
N ILE A 68 5.48 -3.44 -0.55
CA ILE A 68 6.39 -4.46 -1.03
C ILE A 68 7.51 -4.63 0.01
N GLY A 69 7.88 -5.86 0.30
CA GLY A 69 8.96 -6.11 1.25
C GLY A 69 9.69 -7.41 0.98
N VAL A 70 11.01 -7.36 1.14
CA VAL A 70 11.93 -8.43 0.81
C VAL A 70 13.15 -8.36 1.73
N ASN A 71 13.66 -9.52 2.11
CA ASN A 71 14.94 -9.63 2.83
C ASN A 71 16.06 -9.76 1.79
N GLY A 72 17.11 -8.98 1.94
CA GLY A 72 18.35 -9.09 1.18
C GLY A 72 19.31 -10.11 1.79
N THR A 73 20.54 -10.11 1.28
CA THR A 73 21.66 -10.85 1.87
C THR A 73 22.24 -10.09 3.07
N GLY A 74 22.99 -10.77 3.94
CA GLY A 74 23.71 -10.11 5.03
C GLY A 74 22.83 -9.50 6.15
N GLY A 75 21.53 -9.78 6.16
CA GLY A 75 20.59 -9.18 7.12
C GLY A 75 19.94 -7.88 6.66
N ASP A 76 20.14 -7.48 5.40
CA ASP A 76 19.46 -6.33 4.84
C ASP A 76 17.96 -6.58 4.65
N HIS A 77 17.17 -5.51 4.77
CA HIS A 77 15.73 -5.55 4.60
C HIS A 77 15.27 -4.35 3.78
N PHE A 78 14.44 -4.60 2.76
CA PHE A 78 13.73 -3.56 2.03
C PHE A 78 12.24 -3.67 2.33
N LEU A 79 11.63 -2.56 2.76
CA LEU A 79 10.20 -2.44 2.98
C LEU A 79 9.72 -1.09 2.46
N LEU A 80 8.89 -1.14 1.43
CA LEU A 80 8.14 -0.01 0.90
C LEU A 80 6.70 -0.13 1.38
N ASP A 81 6.17 0.92 2.02
CA ASP A 81 4.74 1.07 2.31
C ASP A 81 4.35 2.50 1.94
N MET A 82 3.65 2.66 0.81
CA MET A 82 3.30 3.96 0.28
C MET A 82 1.84 4.03 -0.16
N ALA A 83 1.21 5.18 0.06
CA ALA A 83 0.01 5.54 -0.66
C ALA A 83 0.37 5.88 -2.12
N THR A 84 -0.54 5.65 -3.08
CA THR A 84 -0.35 6.14 -4.46
C THR A 84 -0.63 7.63 -4.60
N THR A 85 -1.04 8.28 -3.50
CA THR A 85 -1.29 9.70 -3.42
C THR A 85 -0.03 10.48 -3.06
N THR A 86 0.02 11.76 -3.42
CA THR A 86 1.11 12.68 -3.02
C THR A 86 1.30 12.71 -1.51
N VAL A 87 0.20 12.67 -0.75
CA VAL A 87 0.20 12.63 0.71
C VAL A 87 -0.92 11.73 1.20
N ALA A 88 -0.68 10.97 2.26
CA ALA A 88 -1.74 10.22 2.93
C ALA A 88 -2.77 11.20 3.52
N ILE A 89 -4.07 10.86 3.45
CA ILE A 89 -5.16 11.72 3.96
C ILE A 89 -4.91 12.16 5.41
N GLY A 90 -4.44 11.24 6.27
CA GLY A 90 -4.16 11.54 7.68
C GLY A 90 -3.09 12.62 7.87
N LYS A 91 -2.22 12.83 6.87
CA LYS A 91 -1.18 13.87 6.90
C LYS A 91 -1.71 15.25 6.49
N VAL A 92 -2.82 15.31 5.74
CA VAL A 92 -3.48 16.57 5.30
C VAL A 92 -4.09 17.33 6.47
N GLY A 93 -4.56 16.62 7.51
CA GLY A 93 -5.08 17.25 8.74
C GLY A 93 -3.99 17.81 9.67
N CYS A 94 -2.71 17.55 9.38
CA CYS A 94 -1.61 17.98 10.24
C CYS A 94 -1.32 19.48 10.03
N PRO A 95 -1.28 20.32 11.09
CA PRO A 95 -1.19 21.78 10.96
C PRO A 95 -0.02 22.31 10.13
N GLY A 96 1.08 21.56 10.00
CA GLY A 96 2.27 21.98 9.25
C GLY A 96 2.29 21.65 7.75
N LEU A 97 1.26 20.99 7.21
CA LEU A 97 1.18 20.65 5.77
C LEU A 97 0.06 21.38 5.01
N LYS A 98 -0.73 22.21 5.70
CA LYS A 98 -1.84 22.97 5.09
C LYS A 98 -1.34 23.89 3.96
N ASP A 99 -0.16 24.47 4.14
CA ASP A 99 0.44 25.44 3.20
C ASP A 99 1.07 24.78 1.96
N LEU A 100 1.25 23.45 1.96
CA LEU A 100 1.86 22.70 0.86
C LEU A 100 0.84 22.09 -0.11
N VAL A 101 -0.45 22.07 0.25
CA VAL A 101 -1.52 21.41 -0.51
C VAL A 101 -2.46 22.42 -1.20
N THR A 102 -2.32 23.72 -0.91
CA THR A 102 -2.91 24.76 -1.75
C THR A 102 -2.11 24.87 -3.05
N PHE A 103 -2.47 24.04 -4.03
CA PHE A 103 -2.22 24.42 -5.42
C PHE A 103 -2.92 25.75 -5.64
N SER A 104 -2.13 26.76 -6.03
CA SER A 104 -2.61 28.02 -6.58
C SER A 104 -3.82 27.79 -7.49
N GLU A 105 -4.97 28.32 -7.11
CA GLU A 105 -5.99 28.64 -8.09
C GLU A 105 -5.42 29.70 -9.04
N PRO A 106 -5.79 29.69 -10.33
CA PRO A 106 -5.37 30.72 -11.29
C PRO A 106 -5.85 32.12 -10.91
#